data_AF-A0A4Z2FJW3-F1
#
_entry.id   AF-A0A4Z2FJW3-F1
#
_cell.length_a   1.000
_cell.length_b   1.000
_cell.length_c   1.000
_cell.angle_alpha   90.00
_cell.angle_beta   90.00
_cell.angle_gamma   90.00
#
_symmetry.space_group_name_H-M   'P 1'
#
loop_
_entity.id
_entity.type
_entity.pdbx_description
1 polymer ?
#
loop_
_entity_poly.entity_id
_entity_poly.type
_entity_poly.pdbx_seq_one_letter_code
_entity_poly.pdbx_strand_id
1 'polypeptide(L)'
;MTQDPSHPAMALNTRFSEVECLAESHQHLSKESLGGNKPANAVLHKVLNQLEELLSDMKADVTRLPNMLSRIPPVSGRLQMSERSILSRLTSRGSEPPPQQVRRAAWRRGGPEGFDPAS
;
A
#
# COMPACT_ATOMS: atom_id res chain seq x y z
N MET A 1 10.48 -1.65 8.77
CA MET A 1 9.01 -1.70 8.60
C MET A 1 8.62 -3.17 8.49
N THR A 2 8.34 -3.83 9.61
CA THR A 2 7.89 -5.22 9.59
C THR A 2 6.37 -5.21 9.50
N GLN A 3 5.84 -5.25 8.28
CA GLN A 3 4.41 -5.49 8.10
C GLN A 3 4.15 -6.94 8.48
N ASP A 4 3.34 -7.13 9.51
CA ASP A 4 2.95 -8.44 9.97
C ASP A 4 2.01 -9.06 8.91
N PRO A 5 2.39 -10.17 8.26
CA PRO A 5 1.57 -10.83 7.24
C PRO A 5 0.23 -11.36 7.78
N SER A 6 0.03 -11.36 9.10
CA SER A 6 -1.25 -11.69 9.74
C SER A 6 -2.24 -10.53 9.81
N HIS A 7 -1.92 -9.34 9.29
CA HIS A 7 -2.91 -8.25 9.26
C HIS A 7 -4.11 -8.67 8.38
N PRO A 8 -5.34 -8.76 8.91
CA PRO A 8 -6.48 -9.36 8.22
C PRO A 8 -6.84 -8.65 6.90
N ALA A 9 -6.58 -7.35 6.80
CA ALA A 9 -6.73 -6.63 5.52
C ALA A 9 -5.70 -7.09 4.46
N MET A 10 -4.49 -7.45 4.86
CA MET A 10 -3.49 -8.02 3.95
C MET A 10 -3.81 -9.47 3.62
N ALA A 11 -4.26 -10.26 4.61
CA ALA A 11 -4.75 -11.61 4.37
C ALA A 11 -5.92 -11.63 3.37
N LEU A 12 -6.91 -10.74 3.55
CA LEU A 12 -8.02 -10.59 2.60
C LEU A 12 -7.52 -10.22 1.20
N ASN A 13 -6.57 -9.30 1.08
CA ASN A 13 -5.99 -8.91 -0.20
C ASN A 13 -5.27 -10.08 -0.88
N THR A 14 -4.49 -10.86 -0.14
CA THR A 14 -3.83 -12.06 -0.67
C THR A 14 -4.85 -13.09 -1.14
N ARG A 15 -5.89 -13.35 -0.34
CA ARG A 15 -6.96 -14.29 -0.72
C ARG A 15 -7.73 -13.81 -1.96
N PHE A 16 -7.95 -12.50 -2.08
CA PHE A 16 -8.58 -11.93 -3.29
C PHE A 16 -7.75 -12.23 -4.54
N SER A 17 -6.44 -12.00 -4.50
CA SER A 17 -5.54 -12.36 -5.61
C SER A 17 -5.54 -13.85 -5.93
N GLU A 18 -5.66 -14.71 -4.92
CA GLU A 18 -5.76 -16.16 -5.11
C GLU A 18 -7.08 -16.57 -5.78
N VAL A 19 -8.20 -15.95 -5.39
CA VAL A 19 -9.50 -16.16 -6.05
C VAL A 19 -9.45 -15.76 -7.52
N GLU A 20 -8.83 -14.62 -7.86
CA GLU A 20 -8.67 -14.19 -9.25
C GLU A 20 -7.84 -15.21 -10.05
N CYS A 21 -6.74 -15.70 -9.49
CA CYS A 21 -5.89 -16.71 -10.11
C CYS A 21 -6.64 -18.03 -10.36
N LEU A 22 -7.39 -18.52 -9.37
CA LEU A 22 -8.19 -19.73 -9.50
C LEU A 22 -9.31 -19.56 -10.52
N ALA A 23 -9.95 -18.40 -10.58
CA ALA A 23 -10.97 -18.10 -11.58
C ALA A 23 -10.40 -18.08 -13.00
N GLU A 24 -9.21 -17.50 -13.19
CA GLU A 24 -8.51 -17.51 -14.48
C GLU A 24 -8.13 -18.94 -14.91
N SER A 25 -7.56 -19.73 -14.00
CA SER A 25 -7.27 -21.15 -14.23
C SER A 25 -8.53 -21.95 -14.56
N HIS A 26 -9.63 -21.72 -13.84
CA HIS A 26 -10.92 -22.35 -14.09
C HIS A 26 -11.44 -22.04 -15.50
N GLN A 27 -11.30 -20.80 -15.97
CA GLN A 27 -11.71 -20.41 -17.32
C GLN A 27 -10.92 -21.17 -18.40
N HIS A 28 -9.62 -21.41 -18.18
CA HIS A 28 -8.80 -22.19 -19.08
C HIS A 28 -9.20 -23.68 -19.08
N LEU A 29 -9.28 -24.29 -17.90
CA LEU A 29 -9.57 -25.73 -17.74
C LEU A 29 -11.00 -26.09 -18.16
N SER A 30 -11.95 -25.17 -18.06
CA SER A 30 -13.35 -25.37 -18.49
C SER A 30 -13.43 -25.70 -19.99
N LYS A 31 -12.63 -25.02 -20.81
CA LYS A 31 -12.57 -25.26 -22.26
C LYS A 31 -11.97 -26.64 -22.57
N GLU A 32 -10.92 -27.04 -21.86
CA GLU A 32 -10.30 -28.36 -22.03
C GLU A 32 -11.23 -29.49 -21.59
N SER A 33 -11.97 -29.32 -20.49
CA SER A 33 -12.95 -30.29 -19.99
C SER A 33 -14.09 -30.55 -20.98
N LEU A 34 -14.61 -29.50 -21.64
CA LEU A 34 -15.65 -29.62 -22.67
C LEU A 34 -15.19 -30.46 -23.88
N GLY A 35 -13.88 -30.54 -24.13
CA GLY A 35 -13.27 -31.43 -25.11
C GLY A 35 -13.25 -32.91 -24.71
N GLY A 36 -13.86 -33.30 -23.58
CA GLY A 36 -13.90 -34.66 -23.06
C GLY A 36 -12.71 -35.03 -22.16
N ASN A 37 -11.93 -34.04 -21.72
CA ASN A 37 -10.77 -34.24 -20.85
C ASN A 37 -11.21 -34.54 -19.40
N LYS A 38 -11.32 -35.83 -19.07
CA LYS A 38 -11.72 -36.30 -17.73
C LYS A 38 -10.85 -35.77 -16.58
N PRO A 39 -9.49 -35.73 -16.66
CA PRO A 39 -8.70 -35.12 -15.59
C PRO A 39 -8.94 -33.62 -15.44
N ALA A 40 -9.17 -32.86 -16.53
CA ALA A 40 -9.54 -31.46 -16.43
C ALA A 40 -10.84 -31.26 -15.64
N ASN A 41 -11.84 -32.13 -15.84
CA ASN A 41 -13.08 -32.08 -15.08
C ASN A 41 -12.87 -32.32 -13.57
N ALA A 42 -12.03 -33.30 -13.21
CA ALA A 42 -11.68 -33.55 -11.81
C ALA A 42 -10.97 -32.35 -11.16
N VAL A 43 -10.11 -31.65 -11.92
CA VAL A 43 -9.45 -30.44 -11.45
C VAL A 43 -10.43 -29.28 -11.33
N LEU A 44 -11.38 -29.11 -12.27
CA LEU A 44 -12.43 -28.08 -12.17
C LEU A 44 -13.26 -28.22 -10.90
N HIS A 45 -13.67 -29.44 -10.56
CA HIS A 45 -14.37 -29.70 -9.30
C HIS A 45 -13.52 -29.31 -8.08
N LYS A 46 -12.21 -29.58 -8.11
CA LYS A 46 -11.30 -29.14 -7.03
C LYS A 46 -11.16 -27.63 -6.97
N VAL A 47 -11.06 -26.95 -8.11
CA VAL A 47 -10.97 -25.49 -8.18
C VAL A 47 -12.25 -24.84 -7.65
N LEU A 48 -13.42 -25.36 -8.00
CA LEU A 48 -14.71 -24.88 -7.47
C LEU A 48 -14.79 -25.05 -5.95
N ASN A 49 -14.38 -26.21 -5.42
CA ASN A 49 -14.32 -26.42 -3.97
C ASN A 49 -13.34 -25.44 -3.31
N GLN A 50 -12.16 -25.23 -3.90
CA GLN A 50 -11.16 -24.31 -3.37
C GLN A 50 -11.66 -22.86 -3.36
N LEU A 51 -12.39 -22.46 -4.40
CA LEU A 51 -13.05 -21.15 -4.47
C LEU A 51 -14.10 -21.01 -3.38
N GLU A 52 -14.91 -22.03 -3.12
CA GLU A 52 -15.93 -22.01 -2.05
C GLU A 52 -15.29 -21.83 -0.66
N GLU A 53 -14.23 -22.58 -0.37
CA GLU A 53 -13.47 -22.46 0.88
C GLU A 53 -12.84 -21.06 1.02
N LEU A 54 -12.18 -20.56 -0.03
CA LEU A 54 -11.56 -19.23 -0.03
C LEU A 54 -12.60 -18.12 0.15
N LEU A 55 -13.75 -18.20 -0.52
CA LEU A 55 -14.83 -17.23 -0.37
C LEU A 55 -15.41 -17.25 1.04
N SER A 56 -15.50 -18.43 1.66
CA SER A 56 -15.94 -18.59 3.05
C SER A 56 -14.97 -17.92 4.03
N ASP A 57 -13.67 -18.13 3.83
CA ASP A 57 -12.61 -17.46 4.59
C ASP A 57 -12.62 -15.94 4.39
N MET A 58 -12.73 -15.48 3.15
CA MET A 58 -12.81 -14.05 2.82
C MET A 58 -14.02 -13.40 3.49
N LYS A 59 -15.17 -14.08 3.52
CA LYS A 59 -16.36 -13.60 4.24
C LYS A 59 -16.10 -13.50 5.74
N ALA A 60 -15.40 -14.46 6.34
CA ALA A 60 -15.00 -14.40 7.74
C ALA A 60 -14.04 -13.21 8.00
N ASP A 61 -13.11 -12.95 7.08
CA ASP A 61 -12.21 -11.80 7.18
C ASP A 61 -12.97 -10.47 7.05
N VAL A 62 -13.87 -10.34 6.08
CA VAL A 62 -14.70 -9.14 5.85
C VAL A 62 -15.60 -8.84 7.04
N THR A 63 -16.21 -9.86 7.66
CA THR A 63 -17.05 -9.66 8.86
C THR A 63 -16.25 -9.21 10.08
N ARG A 64 -14.96 -9.59 10.17
CA ARG A 64 -14.07 -9.18 11.26
C ARG A 64 -13.40 -7.83 11.02
N LEU A 65 -13.27 -7.39 9.77
CA LEU A 65 -12.60 -6.14 9.39
C LEU A 65 -13.12 -4.90 10.13
N PRO A 66 -14.44 -4.62 10.23
CA PRO A 66 -14.93 -3.42 10.89
C PRO A 66 -14.47 -3.28 12.35
N ASN A 67 -14.50 -4.38 13.10
CA ASN A 67 -14.08 -4.41 14.50
C ASN A 67 -12.55 -4.25 14.66
N MET A 68 -11.78 -4.66 13.66
CA MET A 68 -10.33 -4.49 13.67
C MET A 68 -9.93 -3.07 13.25
N LEU A 69 -10.55 -2.53 12.20
CA LEU A 69 -10.29 -1.18 11.71
C LEU A 69 -10.62 -0.12 12.77
N SER A 70 -11.65 -0.33 13.58
CA SER A 70 -12.02 0.59 14.67
C SER A 70 -10.94 0.70 15.76
N ARG A 71 -10.06 -0.31 15.90
CA ARG A 71 -8.97 -0.34 16.88
C ARG A 71 -7.69 0.29 16.38
N ILE A 72 -7.58 0.59 15.09
CA ILE A 72 -6.36 1.15 14.50
C ILE A 72 -6.29 2.66 14.84
N PRO A 73 -5.23 3.13 15.52
CA PRO A 73 -5.08 4.56 15.81
C PRO A 73 -4.90 5.38 14.52
N PRO A 74 -5.30 6.66 14.52
CA PRO A 74 -5.22 7.51 13.34
C PRO A 74 -3.78 7.59 12.82
N VAL A 75 -3.65 7.77 11.50
CA VAL A 75 -2.34 7.80 10.83
C VAL A 75 -1.43 8.89 11.40
N SER A 76 -2.00 10.05 11.77
CA SER A 76 -1.29 11.13 12.49
C SER A 76 -0.67 10.66 13.80
N GLY A 77 -1.42 9.91 14.60
CA GLY A 77 -0.93 9.30 15.84
C GLY A 77 0.14 8.24 15.59
N ARG A 78 -0.02 7.41 14.55
CA ARG A 78 0.99 6.37 14.21
C ARG A 78 2.29 6.96 13.69
N LEU A 79 2.22 8.02 12.89
CA LEU A 79 3.39 8.68 12.32
C LEU A 79 4.00 9.74 13.25
N GLN A 80 3.34 10.08 14.36
CA GLN A 80 3.73 11.19 15.24
C GLN A 80 3.89 12.51 14.46
N MET A 81 2.98 12.74 13.51
CA MET A 81 2.99 13.88 12.61
C MET A 81 1.64 14.57 12.57
N SER A 82 1.63 15.90 12.45
CA SER A 82 0.40 16.65 12.22
C SER A 82 -0.20 16.32 10.85
N GLU A 83 -1.53 16.40 10.72
CA GLU A 83 -2.22 16.20 9.44
C GLU A 83 -1.66 17.13 8.35
N ARG A 84 -1.33 18.38 8.72
CA ARG A 84 -0.70 19.35 7.81
C ARG A 84 0.66 18.85 7.29
N SER A 85 1.48 18.25 8.15
CA SER A 85 2.78 17.69 7.76
C SER A 85 2.64 16.46 6.87
N ILE A 86 1.62 15.63 7.12
CA ILE A 86 1.31 14.47 6.27
C ILE A 86 0.86 14.94 4.90
N LEU A 87 -0.15 15.82 4.84
CA LEU A 87 -0.66 16.39 3.59
C LEU A 87 0.45 17.09 2.81
N SER A 88 1.24 17.94 3.46
CA SER A 88 2.38 18.62 2.84
C SER A 88 3.36 17.63 2.21
N ARG A 89 3.69 16.52 2.84
CA ARG A 89 4.59 15.51 2.23
C ARG A 89 3.95 14.71 1.10
N LEU A 90 2.64 14.45 1.18
CA LEU A 90 1.90 13.76 0.11
C LEU A 90 1.77 14.63 -1.15
N THR A 91 1.53 15.94 -0.98
CA THR A 91 1.37 16.89 -2.08
C THR A 91 2.70 17.43 -2.59
N SER A 92 3.71 17.59 -1.72
CA SER A 92 5.06 18.04 -2.08
C SER A 92 5.96 16.90 -2.53
N ARG A 93 5.41 15.72 -2.86
CA ARG A 93 6.14 14.56 -3.40
C ARG A 93 6.61 14.79 -4.86
N GLY A 94 7.03 16.02 -5.15
CA GLY A 94 7.72 16.51 -6.34
C GLY A 94 8.66 17.69 -6.05
N SER A 95 8.84 18.12 -4.78
CA SER A 95 9.82 19.15 -4.41
C SER A 95 10.73 18.63 -3.30
N GLU A 96 11.98 18.40 -3.70
CA GLU A 96 13.21 18.24 -2.93
C GLU A 96 13.16 18.76 -1.48
N PRO A 97 13.79 18.09 -0.50
CA PRO A 97 13.86 18.59 0.87
C PRO A 97 14.37 20.05 0.89
N PRO A 98 13.80 20.94 1.73
CA PRO A 98 14.31 22.29 1.84
C PRO A 98 15.80 22.21 2.19
N PRO A 99 16.69 22.92 1.48
CA PRO A 99 18.10 22.91 1.79
C PRO A 99 18.25 23.28 3.26
N GLN A 100 18.76 22.32 4.03
CA GLN A 100 19.20 22.51 5.39
C GLN A 100 20.05 23.77 5.40
N GLN A 101 19.46 24.84 5.92
CA GLN A 101 20.02 25.68 6.97
C GLN A 101 21.55 25.61 7.07
N VAL A 102 22.25 26.00 5.99
CA VAL A 102 23.66 26.36 6.08
C VAL A 102 23.68 27.71 6.77
N ARG A 103 23.70 27.65 8.11
CA ARG A 103 24.51 28.50 8.98
C ARG A 103 24.29 30.00 8.69
N ARG A 104 23.38 30.70 9.35
CA ARG A 104 23.61 31.39 10.65
C ARG A 104 25.04 31.91 10.93
N ALA A 105 25.85 32.21 9.91
CA ALA A 105 27.23 32.67 10.07
C ALA A 105 27.69 33.77 9.09
N ALA A 106 26.79 34.38 8.31
CA ALA A 106 27.14 35.53 7.46
C ALA A 106 26.78 36.91 8.08
N TRP A 107 26.26 36.95 9.31
CA TRP A 107 25.99 38.20 10.05
C TRP A 107 27.24 38.83 10.69
N ARG A 108 28.47 38.54 10.22
CA ARG A 108 29.69 39.05 10.89
C ARG A 108 30.84 39.52 10.01
N ARG A 109 30.59 39.95 8.77
CA ARG A 109 31.57 40.78 8.04
C ARG A 109 30.82 41.80 7.19
N GLY A 110 30.78 43.02 7.71
CA GLY A 110 29.91 44.09 7.24
C GLY A 110 30.26 44.66 5.86
N GLY A 111 29.25 45.24 5.22
CA GLY A 111 29.35 46.53 4.57
C GLY A 111 28.48 47.53 5.37
N PRO A 112 28.43 48.84 5.04
CA PRO A 112 28.72 49.46 3.74
C PRO A 112 29.64 50.71 3.89
N GLU A 113 29.47 51.73 3.03
CA GLU A 113 30.25 52.97 2.87
C GLU A 113 31.49 52.75 1.98
N GLY A 114 31.64 53.25 0.76
CA GLY A 114 31.15 54.47 0.13
C GLY A 114 32.38 55.16 -0.50
N PHE A 115 32.24 55.66 -1.73
CA PHE A 115 33.16 56.60 -2.43
C PHE A 115 34.34 56.01 -3.27
N ASP A 116 34.14 56.01 -4.60
CA ASP A 116 35.14 56.29 -5.67
C ASP A 116 35.62 57.77 -5.58
N PRO A 117 36.67 58.30 -6.27
CA PRO A 117 37.66 57.72 -7.17
C PRO A 117 39.12 58.30 -7.00
N ALA A 118 40.04 57.88 -7.87
CA ALA A 118 41.28 58.57 -8.30
C ALA A 118 42.43 58.80 -7.29
N SER A 119 43.51 58.03 -7.45
CA SER A 119 44.90 58.50 -7.68
C SER A 119 45.87 57.33 -7.81
#